data_AF-A0A5N6ZFL2-F1
#
_entry.id   AF-A0A5N6ZFL2-F1
#
_cell.length_a   1.000
_cell.length_b   1.000
_cell.length_c   1.000
_cell.angle_alpha   90.00
_cell.angle_beta   90.00
_cell.angle_gamma   90.00
#
_symmetry.space_group_name_H-M   'P 1'
#
loop_
_entity.id
_entity.type
_entity.pdbx_description
1 polymer ?
#
loop_
_entity_poly.entity_id
_entity_poly.type
_entity_poly.pdbx_seq_one_letter_code
_entity_poly.pdbx_strand_id
1 'polypeptide(L)'
;MAIFEHVQDVIGQLPVLKSYSHMLICFSMPEDKREAVIQDIERAVRIVMKAFPYLSGKVIHEGSGSGSSGTFKVASCEEWESSDHAYVRVVDRTTVCPSYEELCAAGGPTSMLPGHLLSPRKAFPESYQETDDDPAPVLDFQANIIRGGLLLDLAAQHNIIDGTGIFQIINLFATALRGDQFPVFQIHEGNRDRRSLIRLLGPNERLLDHSELKPSVIIKAAPPPELLAPYKWRYYRFPSHAVTKIREMANSTPEDSEQPTMSVSLNDAITAFCWQRITAIRLKRLRTPSAISKLSRAVDLRRVMKLSPAYLGHMVRICNTRLTLQDIVDSSLSRLASLLRRAVQEISNEYALRSYVTFIAAEPDKSDIAYGGSFNPQTDFSCSSIAHVKAPDFGPLGKPGLMRRPTFGPLPCSSYIAPMLHGEGMEALFCLHENDIEALAEDEVWQELVEYIG
;
A
#
# COMPACT_ATOMS: atom_id res chain seq x y z
N MET A 1 22.19 -6.74 21.49
CA MET A 1 21.15 -6.09 20.66
C MET A 1 21.39 -4.58 20.48
N ALA A 2 21.76 -4.15 19.28
CA ALA A 2 21.92 -2.74 18.94
C ALA A 2 20.59 -2.16 18.41
N ILE A 3 20.27 -0.90 18.69
CA ILE A 3 19.09 -0.22 18.16
C ILE A 3 19.48 0.63 16.96
N PHE A 4 18.73 0.51 15.86
CA PHE A 4 18.89 1.34 14.67
C PHE A 4 18.12 2.66 14.84
N GLU A 5 18.60 3.53 15.73
CA GLU A 5 17.96 4.81 16.09
C GLU A 5 17.64 5.69 14.87
N HIS A 6 18.49 5.66 13.85
CA HIS A 6 18.34 6.47 12.64
C HIS A 6 17.07 6.17 11.83
N VAL A 7 16.42 5.00 11.99
CA VAL A 7 15.17 4.68 11.28
C VAL A 7 13.91 4.94 12.11
N GLN A 8 14.05 5.52 13.31
CA GLN A 8 12.90 5.97 14.07
C GLN A 8 12.37 7.30 13.51
N ASP A 9 11.08 7.33 13.19
CA ASP A 9 10.35 8.54 12.81
C ASP A 9 9.04 8.63 13.61
N VAL A 10 8.33 9.76 13.48
CA VAL A 10 7.09 10.03 14.23
C VAL A 10 5.86 9.46 13.53
N ILE A 11 5.81 9.51 12.20
CA ILE A 11 4.62 9.14 11.41
C ILE A 11 4.40 7.63 11.39
N GLY A 12 5.49 6.85 11.41
CA GLY A 12 5.50 5.41 11.58
C GLY A 12 5.14 4.96 13.00
N GLN A 13 4.87 5.85 13.97
CA GLN A 13 4.53 5.44 15.35
C GLN A 13 3.03 5.17 15.58
N LEU A 14 2.21 5.22 14.53
CA LEU A 14 0.79 4.91 14.64
C LEU A 14 0.57 3.40 14.83
N PRO A 15 -0.11 2.95 15.91
CA PRO A 15 -0.27 1.52 16.20
C PRO A 15 -1.02 0.73 15.12
N VAL A 16 -1.91 1.37 14.37
CA VAL A 16 -2.63 0.74 13.25
C VAL A 16 -1.70 0.27 12.13
N LEU A 17 -0.48 0.81 12.05
CA LEU A 17 0.55 0.38 11.11
C LEU A 17 1.35 -0.83 11.64
N LYS A 18 1.08 -1.34 12.84
CA LYS A 18 1.70 -2.56 13.39
C LYS A 18 1.18 -3.79 12.65
N SER A 19 1.66 -3.98 11.43
CA SER A 19 1.26 -5.01 10.46
C SER A 19 2.30 -5.07 9.32
N TYR A 20 2.14 -5.99 8.36
CA TYR A 20 2.94 -6.02 7.13
C TYR A 20 2.18 -5.55 5.88
N SER A 21 2.92 -4.93 4.97
CA SER A 21 2.54 -4.72 3.57
C SER A 21 3.21 -5.78 2.71
N HIS A 22 2.46 -6.37 1.78
CA HIS A 22 2.94 -7.50 0.97
C HIS A 22 3.01 -7.18 -0.51
N MET A 23 4.01 -7.74 -1.18
CA MET A 23 4.09 -7.83 -2.64
C MET A 23 4.53 -9.23 -3.05
N LEU A 24 3.72 -9.88 -3.90
CA LEU A 24 4.01 -11.16 -4.52
C LEU A 24 4.53 -10.94 -5.94
N ILE A 25 5.68 -11.52 -6.25
CA ILE A 25 6.33 -11.45 -7.55
C ILE A 25 6.42 -12.86 -8.12
N CYS A 26 5.82 -13.09 -9.28
CA CYS A 26 5.67 -14.43 -9.85
C CYS A 26 6.61 -14.62 -11.03
N PHE A 27 7.47 -15.64 -10.97
CA PHE A 27 8.45 -15.96 -12.00
C PHE A 27 8.23 -17.36 -12.58
N SER A 28 8.47 -17.49 -13.89
CA SER A 28 8.65 -18.80 -14.51
C SER A 28 9.97 -19.39 -14.02
N MET A 29 9.98 -20.66 -13.65
CA MET A 29 11.16 -21.31 -13.11
C MET A 29 11.14 -22.80 -13.48
N PRO A 30 12.01 -23.22 -14.42
CA PRO A 30 12.26 -24.63 -14.69
C PRO A 30 12.78 -25.36 -13.44
N GLU A 31 12.39 -26.63 -13.29
CA GLU A 31 12.72 -27.42 -12.09
C GLU A 31 14.22 -27.64 -11.93
N ASP A 32 14.95 -27.83 -13.03
CA ASP A 32 16.40 -27.99 -13.07
C ASP A 32 17.17 -26.73 -12.63
N LYS A 33 16.51 -25.57 -12.65
CA LYS A 33 17.10 -24.28 -12.22
C LYS A 33 16.76 -23.89 -10.78
N ARG A 34 15.93 -24.67 -10.09
CA ARG A 34 15.39 -24.33 -8.76
C ARG A 34 16.47 -23.93 -7.77
N GLU A 35 17.47 -24.78 -7.58
CA GLU A 35 18.52 -24.57 -6.58
C GLU A 35 19.33 -23.30 -6.87
N ALA A 36 19.75 -23.12 -8.13
CA ALA A 36 20.50 -21.95 -8.55
C ALA A 36 19.70 -20.65 -8.36
N VAL A 37 18.41 -20.64 -8.71
CA VAL A 37 17.53 -19.47 -8.53
C VAL A 37 17.38 -19.12 -7.04
N ILE A 38 17.16 -20.11 -6.17
CA ILE A 38 17.07 -19.86 -4.73
C ILE A 38 18.38 -19.29 -4.18
N GLN A 39 19.53 -19.82 -4.60
CA GLN A 39 20.84 -19.29 -4.20
C GLN A 39 21.05 -17.85 -4.69
N ASP A 40 20.63 -17.52 -5.92
CA ASP A 40 20.71 -16.17 -6.46
C ASP A 40 19.81 -15.18 -5.70
N ILE A 41 18.59 -15.57 -5.36
CA ILE A 41 17.65 -14.78 -4.53
C ILE A 41 18.26 -14.55 -3.15
N GLU A 42 18.71 -15.60 -2.47
CA GLU A 42 19.32 -15.51 -1.13
C GLU A 42 20.53 -14.58 -1.14
N ARG A 43 21.42 -14.71 -2.15
CA ARG A 43 22.57 -13.82 -2.34
C ARG A 43 22.13 -12.36 -2.53
N ALA A 44 21.13 -12.11 -3.39
CA ALA A 44 20.65 -10.76 -3.64
C ALA A 44 20.01 -10.13 -2.39
N VAL A 45 19.23 -10.88 -1.61
CA VAL A 45 18.68 -10.43 -0.33
C VAL A 45 19.81 -10.05 0.63
N ARG A 46 20.85 -10.89 0.78
CA ARG A 46 22.01 -10.56 1.63
C ARG A 46 22.71 -9.27 1.22
N ILE A 47 22.86 -9.01 -0.09
CA ILE A 47 23.44 -7.76 -0.59
C ILE A 47 22.60 -6.56 -0.17
N VAL A 48 21.27 -6.66 -0.30
CA VAL A 48 20.34 -5.61 0.16
C VAL A 48 20.45 -5.41 1.66
N MET A 49 20.39 -6.47 2.48
CA MET A 49 20.50 -6.38 3.94
C MET A 49 21.82 -5.78 4.38
N LYS A 50 22.93 -6.13 3.72
CA LYS A 50 24.25 -5.56 4.02
C LYS A 50 24.33 -4.06 3.73
N ALA A 51 23.67 -3.60 2.67
CA ALA A 51 23.62 -2.17 2.32
C ALA A 51 22.65 -1.37 3.22
N PHE A 52 21.66 -2.03 3.81
CA PHE A 52 20.65 -1.43 4.68
C PHE A 52 20.43 -2.32 5.92
N PRO A 53 21.37 -2.34 6.90
CA PRO A 53 21.38 -3.34 7.98
C PRO A 53 20.13 -3.38 8.86
N TYR A 54 19.38 -2.29 8.94
CA TYR A 54 18.13 -2.27 9.70
C TYR A 54 17.03 -3.13 9.06
N LEU A 55 17.11 -3.45 7.75
CA LEU A 55 16.15 -4.33 7.07
C LEU A 55 16.24 -5.79 7.55
N SER A 56 17.41 -6.22 8.03
CA SER A 56 17.60 -7.51 8.71
C SER A 56 17.38 -7.41 10.22
N GLY A 57 16.82 -6.31 10.71
CA GLY A 57 16.45 -6.14 12.12
C GLY A 57 15.05 -6.63 12.43
N LYS A 58 14.71 -6.65 13.72
CA LYS A 58 13.35 -6.88 14.23
C LYS A 58 12.73 -5.60 14.78
N VAL A 59 11.44 -5.41 14.53
CA VAL A 59 10.65 -4.34 15.14
C VAL A 59 10.28 -4.76 16.55
N ILE A 60 10.59 -3.89 17.52
CA ILE A 60 10.23 -4.04 18.93
C ILE A 60 9.25 -2.93 19.33
N HIS A 61 8.30 -3.27 20.20
CA HIS A 61 7.30 -2.34 20.73
C HIS A 61 7.50 -2.15 22.24
N GLU A 62 8.00 -0.98 22.64
CA GLU A 62 8.34 -0.71 24.04
C GLU A 62 7.46 0.38 24.65
N GLY A 63 7.20 0.28 25.96
CA GLY A 63 6.54 1.35 26.72
C GLY A 63 5.04 1.55 26.42
N SER A 64 4.38 0.51 25.89
CA SER A 64 2.91 0.50 25.75
C SER A 64 2.25 0.25 27.10
N GLY A 65 1.12 0.92 27.36
CA GLY A 65 0.42 0.84 28.64
C GLY A 65 -0.73 1.84 28.74
N SER A 66 -1.25 2.03 29.95
CA SER A 66 -2.33 3.00 30.18
C SER A 66 -1.88 4.41 29.80
N GLY A 67 -2.56 5.03 28.82
CA GLY A 67 -2.27 6.38 28.35
C GLY A 67 -1.02 6.52 27.47
N SER A 68 -0.44 5.41 27.00
CA SER A 68 0.71 5.40 26.11
C SER A 68 0.60 4.28 25.09
N SER A 69 0.68 4.62 23.81
CA SER A 69 0.75 3.64 22.74
C SER A 69 2.14 3.00 22.62
N GLY A 70 3.11 3.41 23.43
CA GLY A 70 4.50 2.98 23.32
C GLY A 70 5.21 3.55 22.08
N THR A 71 6.36 2.96 21.77
CA THR A 71 7.22 3.34 20.65
C THR A 71 7.69 2.09 19.91
N PHE A 72 7.60 2.14 18.58
CA PHE A 72 8.16 1.14 17.68
C PHE A 72 9.60 1.52 17.33
N LYS A 73 10.52 0.59 17.54
CA LYS A 73 11.94 0.71 17.22
C LYS A 73 12.40 -0.48 16.40
N VAL A 74 13.53 -0.32 15.71
CA VAL A 74 14.20 -1.44 15.03
C VAL A 74 15.44 -1.83 15.81
N ALA A 75 15.54 -3.09 16.17
CA ALA A 75 16.65 -3.67 16.89
C ALA A 75 17.36 -4.72 16.03
N SER A 76 18.65 -4.91 16.26
CA SER A 76 19.39 -6.00 15.62
C SER A 76 18.91 -7.37 16.11
N CYS A 77 19.18 -8.41 15.33
CA CYS A 77 18.92 -9.79 15.74
C CYS A 77 20.19 -10.59 15.50
N GLU A 78 20.91 -10.94 16.58
CA GLU A 78 22.23 -11.58 16.49
C GLU A 78 22.17 -12.91 15.74
N GLU A 79 21.08 -13.67 15.90
CA GLU A 79 20.84 -14.91 15.15
C GLU A 79 20.76 -14.67 13.64
N TRP A 80 20.21 -13.53 13.21
CA TRP A 80 20.02 -13.19 11.80
C TRP A 80 21.24 -12.53 11.17
N GLU A 81 22.22 -12.12 11.98
CA GLU A 81 23.51 -11.61 11.51
C GLU A 81 24.51 -12.74 11.18
N SER A 82 24.21 -13.97 11.59
CA SER A 82 25.01 -15.15 11.25
C SER A 82 25.11 -15.37 9.74
N SER A 83 26.29 -15.81 9.27
CA SER A 83 26.49 -16.23 7.88
C SER A 83 25.57 -17.37 7.47
N ASP A 84 25.14 -18.18 8.44
CA ASP A 84 24.36 -19.40 8.22
C ASP A 84 22.85 -19.13 8.23
N HIS A 85 22.42 -17.94 8.66
CA HIS A 85 21.01 -17.55 8.68
C HIS A 85 20.47 -17.36 7.27
N ALA A 86 19.49 -18.16 6.85
CA ALA A 86 18.82 -17.98 5.56
C ALA A 86 17.71 -16.91 5.67
N TYR A 87 17.81 -15.84 4.86
CA TYR A 87 16.81 -14.78 4.83
C TYR A 87 15.57 -15.15 4.02
N VAL A 88 15.71 -16.06 3.05
CA VAL A 88 14.62 -16.50 2.19
C VAL A 88 14.08 -17.84 2.68
N ARG A 89 12.84 -17.84 3.17
CA ARG A 89 12.13 -19.07 3.52
C ARG A 89 11.66 -19.77 2.24
N VAL A 90 12.13 -20.98 1.97
CA VAL A 90 11.71 -21.76 0.80
C VAL A 90 10.63 -22.76 1.22
N VAL A 91 9.49 -22.73 0.53
CA VAL A 91 8.35 -23.60 0.85
C VAL A 91 7.81 -24.25 -0.43
N ASP A 92 7.65 -25.57 -0.40
CA ASP A 92 7.00 -26.31 -1.49
C ASP A 92 5.48 -26.12 -1.44
N ARG A 93 4.92 -25.63 -2.54
CA ARG A 93 3.50 -25.40 -2.77
C ARG A 93 2.98 -26.09 -4.03
N THR A 94 3.75 -27.02 -4.60
CA THR A 94 3.44 -27.70 -5.87
C THR A 94 2.12 -28.50 -5.84
N THR A 95 1.67 -28.93 -4.67
CA THR A 95 0.43 -29.71 -4.50
C THR A 95 -0.79 -28.88 -4.10
N VAL A 96 -0.59 -27.65 -3.62
CA VAL A 96 -1.66 -26.82 -3.03
C VAL A 96 -1.92 -25.52 -3.80
N CYS A 97 -0.94 -25.04 -4.57
CA CYS A 97 -1.10 -23.88 -5.43
C CYS A 97 -1.25 -24.30 -6.91
N PRO A 98 -1.96 -23.49 -7.72
CA PRO A 98 -1.97 -23.67 -9.17
C PRO A 98 -0.56 -23.54 -9.77
N SER A 99 -0.40 -24.05 -11.00
CA SER A 99 0.84 -23.91 -11.75
C SER A 99 1.08 -22.45 -12.15
N TYR A 100 2.33 -22.13 -12.49
CA TYR A 100 2.68 -20.80 -12.97
C TYR A 100 1.90 -20.41 -14.23
N GLU A 101 1.74 -21.35 -15.16
CA GLU A 101 0.98 -21.15 -16.39
C GLU A 101 -0.50 -20.89 -16.11
N GLU A 102 -1.12 -21.67 -15.23
CA GLU A 102 -2.52 -21.49 -14.81
C GLU A 102 -2.74 -20.11 -14.17
N LEU A 103 -1.82 -19.67 -13.30
CA LEU A 103 -1.87 -18.34 -12.67
C LEU A 103 -1.78 -17.23 -13.72
N CYS A 104 -0.81 -17.31 -14.63
CA CYS A 104 -0.60 -16.28 -15.65
C CYS A 104 -1.78 -16.22 -16.64
N ALA A 105 -2.29 -17.37 -17.08
CA ALA A 105 -3.44 -17.46 -17.97
C ALA A 105 -4.70 -16.83 -17.37
N ALA A 106 -4.92 -17.01 -16.05
CA ALA A 106 -6.03 -16.39 -15.33
C ALA A 106 -5.79 -14.91 -14.95
N GLY A 107 -4.59 -14.37 -15.19
CA GLY A 107 -4.23 -13.02 -14.75
C GLY A 107 -3.99 -12.87 -13.24
N GLY A 108 -3.81 -13.98 -12.51
CA GLY A 108 -3.54 -13.99 -11.07
C GLY A 108 -4.66 -13.42 -10.19
N PRO A 109 -5.88 -13.98 -10.24
CA PRO A 109 -6.99 -13.49 -9.44
C PRO A 109 -6.78 -13.80 -7.95
N THR A 110 -7.48 -13.06 -7.10
CA THR A 110 -7.36 -13.14 -5.64
C THR A 110 -7.67 -14.55 -5.10
N SER A 111 -8.56 -15.29 -5.75
CA SER A 111 -8.94 -16.66 -5.38
C SER A 111 -7.78 -17.66 -5.51
N MET A 112 -6.80 -17.40 -6.38
CA MET A 112 -5.68 -18.30 -6.63
C MET A 112 -4.43 -17.97 -5.81
N LEU A 113 -4.45 -16.88 -5.03
CA LEU A 113 -3.29 -16.37 -4.29
C LEU A 113 -3.57 -16.24 -2.78
N PRO A 114 -3.91 -17.33 -2.06
CA PRO A 114 -4.22 -17.28 -0.64
C PRO A 114 -3.00 -16.87 0.20
N GLY A 115 -3.04 -15.69 0.81
CA GLY A 115 -1.93 -15.09 1.54
C GLY A 115 -1.41 -15.96 2.69
N HIS A 116 -2.30 -16.66 3.40
CA HIS A 116 -1.93 -17.56 4.50
C HIS A 116 -1.06 -18.76 4.07
N LEU A 117 -1.06 -19.14 2.78
CA LEU A 117 -0.14 -20.15 2.25
C LEU A 117 1.18 -19.54 1.78
N LEU A 118 1.14 -18.29 1.31
CA LEU A 118 2.23 -17.63 0.61
C LEU A 118 3.15 -16.82 1.51
N SER A 119 2.72 -16.54 2.75
CA SER A 119 3.49 -15.80 3.75
C SER A 119 3.06 -16.19 5.16
N PRO A 120 3.97 -16.24 6.16
CA PRO A 120 3.59 -16.43 7.55
C PRO A 120 3.14 -15.12 8.22
N ARG A 121 3.40 -13.97 7.58
CA ARG A 121 3.16 -12.65 8.16
C ARG A 121 1.72 -12.18 7.94
N LYS A 122 1.20 -11.46 8.94
CA LYS A 122 -0.11 -10.81 8.90
C LYS A 122 -0.08 -9.60 7.99
N ALA A 123 -1.17 -9.34 7.26
CA ALA A 123 -1.25 -8.21 6.34
C ALA A 123 -2.15 -7.11 6.86
N PHE A 124 -1.84 -5.87 6.47
CA PHE A 124 -2.57 -4.68 6.92
C PHE A 124 -4.07 -4.81 6.63
N PRO A 125 -4.95 -4.53 7.63
CA PRO A 125 -4.66 -3.90 8.93
C PRO A 125 -4.53 -4.89 10.11
N GLU A 126 -4.41 -6.19 9.86
CA GLU A 126 -4.35 -7.19 10.93
C GLU A 126 -3.03 -7.05 11.71
N SER A 127 -3.14 -6.76 13.01
CA SER A 127 -1.97 -6.63 13.86
C SER A 127 -1.40 -7.97 14.30
N TYR A 128 -0.16 -7.97 14.77
CA TYR A 128 0.55 -9.14 15.27
C TYR A 128 1.04 -8.92 16.71
N GLN A 129 1.42 -10.02 17.36
CA GLN A 129 2.10 -10.02 18.65
C GLN A 129 3.46 -10.68 18.45
N GLU A 130 4.51 -9.88 18.53
CA GLU A 130 5.89 -10.34 18.50
C GLU A 130 6.24 -11.02 19.83
N THR A 131 6.94 -12.15 19.73
CA THR A 131 7.54 -12.86 20.86
C THR A 131 9.02 -13.10 20.57
N ASP A 132 9.76 -13.64 21.53
CA ASP A 132 11.14 -14.04 21.27
C ASP A 132 11.22 -15.20 20.25
N ASP A 133 10.23 -16.09 20.22
CA ASP A 133 10.14 -17.21 19.27
C ASP A 133 9.55 -16.83 17.90
N ASP A 134 8.74 -15.78 17.84
CA ASP A 134 8.21 -15.19 16.60
C ASP A 134 8.46 -13.68 16.57
N PRO A 135 9.72 -13.26 16.40
CA PRO A 135 10.05 -11.85 16.29
C PRO A 135 9.47 -11.26 15.01
N ALA A 136 9.20 -9.95 15.02
CA ALA A 136 8.69 -9.23 13.87
C ALA A 136 9.83 -8.67 13.00
N PRO A 137 10.27 -9.33 11.91
CA PRO A 137 11.31 -8.78 11.04
C PRO A 137 10.85 -7.47 10.38
N VAL A 138 11.78 -6.58 10.06
CA VAL A 138 11.48 -5.39 9.24
C VAL A 138 11.10 -5.80 7.81
N LEU A 139 11.76 -6.82 7.27
CA LEU A 139 11.53 -7.35 5.94
C LEU A 139 11.65 -8.88 5.97
N ASP A 140 10.66 -9.59 5.41
CA ASP A 140 10.61 -11.05 5.34
C ASP A 140 10.40 -11.51 3.89
N PHE A 141 11.06 -12.61 3.51
CA PHE A 141 10.97 -13.18 2.17
C PHE A 141 10.52 -14.64 2.24
N GLN A 142 9.48 -15.00 1.48
CA GLN A 142 9.10 -16.38 1.27
C GLN A 142 9.07 -16.74 -0.22
N ALA A 143 9.92 -17.70 -0.59
CA ALA A 143 9.96 -18.32 -1.91
C ALA A 143 9.04 -19.54 -1.94
N ASN A 144 7.89 -19.41 -2.61
CA ASN A 144 6.90 -20.47 -2.76
C ASN A 144 7.10 -21.21 -4.08
N ILE A 145 7.59 -22.45 -4.02
CA ILE A 145 7.83 -23.29 -5.19
C ILE A 145 6.51 -23.86 -5.69
N ILE A 146 6.17 -23.61 -6.96
CA ILE A 146 4.98 -24.15 -7.61
C ILE A 146 5.36 -24.90 -8.88
N ARG A 147 4.39 -25.59 -9.51
CA ARG A 147 4.64 -26.27 -10.78
C ARG A 147 5.02 -25.22 -11.85
N GLY A 148 6.22 -25.35 -12.41
CA GLY A 148 6.74 -24.48 -13.47
C GLY A 148 7.10 -23.06 -13.03
N GLY A 149 7.15 -22.76 -11.73
CA GLY A 149 7.44 -21.39 -11.29
C GLY A 149 7.72 -21.21 -9.81
N LEU A 150 7.88 -19.93 -9.45
CA LEU A 150 8.18 -19.44 -8.11
C LEU A 150 7.31 -18.22 -7.82
N LEU A 151 6.67 -18.20 -6.65
CA LEU A 151 5.98 -17.01 -6.13
C LEU A 151 6.78 -16.45 -4.94
N LEU A 152 7.45 -15.33 -5.13
CA LEU A 152 8.26 -14.67 -4.10
C LEU A 152 7.41 -13.61 -3.39
N ASP A 153 7.06 -13.85 -2.13
CA ASP A 153 6.42 -12.85 -1.26
C ASP A 153 7.50 -12.02 -0.55
N LEU A 154 7.35 -10.70 -0.61
CA LEU A 154 8.03 -9.75 0.26
C LEU A 154 7.00 -9.16 1.23
N ALA A 155 7.25 -9.34 2.53
CA ALA A 155 6.48 -8.71 3.60
C ALA A 155 7.34 -7.64 4.28
N ALA A 156 6.94 -6.38 4.18
CA ALA A 156 7.63 -5.25 4.82
C ALA A 156 6.80 -4.70 5.99
N GLN A 157 7.42 -4.52 7.14
CA GLN A 157 6.75 -4.04 8.35
C GLN A 157 6.34 -2.57 8.15
N HIS A 158 5.04 -2.29 8.33
CA HIS A 158 4.41 -1.09 7.79
C HIS A 158 4.69 0.21 8.60
N ASN A 159 5.06 0.10 9.88
CA ASN A 159 5.59 1.23 10.66
C ASN A 159 6.92 1.73 10.06
N ILE A 160 7.75 0.81 9.56
CA ILE A 160 9.10 1.12 9.09
C ILE A 160 9.14 1.44 7.60
N ILE A 161 8.34 0.74 6.78
CA ILE A 161 8.36 0.79 5.32
C ILE A 161 6.94 1.03 4.79
N ASP A 162 6.76 2.03 3.92
CA ASP A 162 5.49 2.26 3.24
C ASP A 162 5.42 1.57 1.86
N GLY A 163 4.30 1.76 1.16
CA GLY A 163 4.09 1.22 -0.18
C GLY A 163 5.09 1.72 -1.22
N THR A 164 5.64 2.93 -1.13
CA THR A 164 6.71 3.36 -2.05
C THR A 164 8.02 2.67 -1.67
N GLY A 165 8.30 2.54 -0.37
CA GLY A 165 9.48 1.88 0.17
C GLY A 165 9.60 0.41 -0.23
N ILE A 166 8.51 -0.37 -0.18
CA ILE A 166 8.55 -1.79 -0.60
C ILE A 166 8.94 -1.94 -2.08
N PHE A 167 8.46 -1.07 -2.96
CA PHE A 167 8.86 -1.11 -4.37
C PHE A 167 10.30 -0.67 -4.61
N GLN A 168 10.80 0.28 -3.82
CA GLN A 168 12.22 0.61 -3.88
C GLN A 168 13.08 -0.57 -3.41
N ILE A 169 12.65 -1.32 -2.39
CA ILE A 169 13.32 -2.57 -1.98
C ILE A 169 13.30 -3.59 -3.13
N ILE A 170 12.19 -3.73 -3.85
CA ILE A 170 12.10 -4.58 -5.04
C ILE A 170 13.10 -4.14 -6.13
N ASN A 171 13.27 -2.83 -6.35
CA ASN A 171 14.26 -2.31 -7.29
C ASN A 171 15.70 -2.60 -6.86
N LEU A 172 16.00 -2.47 -5.56
CA LEU A 172 17.31 -2.82 -4.99
C LEU A 172 17.59 -4.32 -5.12
N PHE A 173 16.59 -5.15 -4.80
CA PHE A 173 16.67 -6.59 -4.96
C PHE A 173 16.93 -7.00 -6.41
N ALA A 174 16.19 -6.42 -7.37
CA ALA A 174 16.42 -6.66 -8.79
C ALA A 174 17.82 -6.20 -9.25
N THR A 175 18.31 -5.08 -8.72
CA THR A 175 19.66 -4.58 -8.99
C THR A 175 20.74 -5.54 -8.48
N ALA A 176 20.55 -6.08 -7.28
CA ALA A 176 21.45 -7.09 -6.73
C ALA A 176 21.42 -8.41 -7.52
N LEU A 177 20.24 -8.84 -8.00
CA LEU A 177 20.12 -10.03 -8.86
C LEU A 177 20.87 -9.90 -10.19
N ARG A 178 20.90 -8.69 -10.77
CA ARG A 178 21.68 -8.41 -11.99
C ARG A 178 23.19 -8.33 -11.74
N GLY A 179 23.63 -8.28 -10.47
CA GLY A 179 25.03 -8.05 -10.11
C GLY A 179 25.47 -6.59 -10.28
N ASP A 180 24.52 -5.67 -10.43
CA ASP A 180 24.78 -4.24 -10.55
C ASP A 180 25.12 -3.64 -9.18
N GLN A 181 25.94 -2.58 -9.16
CA GLN A 181 26.17 -1.81 -7.95
C GLN A 181 25.00 -0.88 -7.64
N PHE A 182 24.64 -0.76 -6.36
CA PHE A 182 23.70 0.26 -5.92
C PHE A 182 24.32 1.65 -6.12
N PRO A 183 23.65 2.58 -6.83
CA PRO A 183 24.07 3.96 -6.87
C PRO A 183 24.22 4.52 -5.44
N VAL A 184 25.33 5.24 -5.20
CA VAL A 184 25.68 5.79 -3.88
C VAL A 184 24.55 6.62 -3.28
N PHE A 185 23.84 7.40 -4.09
CA PHE A 185 22.70 8.20 -3.62
C PHE A 185 21.55 7.34 -3.08
N GLN A 186 21.31 6.13 -3.63
CA GLN A 186 20.26 5.23 -3.14
C GLN A 186 20.62 4.65 -1.78
N ILE A 187 21.91 4.32 -1.57
CA ILE A 187 22.40 3.84 -0.27
C ILE A 187 22.25 4.95 0.78
N HIS A 188 22.63 6.18 0.45
CA HIS A 188 22.50 7.32 1.36
C HIS A 188 21.04 7.65 1.67
N GLU A 189 20.17 7.68 0.65
CA GLU A 189 18.76 8.02 0.86
C GLU A 189 18.00 6.92 1.62
N GLY A 190 18.31 5.64 1.36
CA GLY A 190 17.67 4.53 2.07
C GLY A 190 18.13 4.41 3.54
N ASN A 191 19.34 4.87 3.88
CA ASN A 191 19.86 4.95 5.26
C ASN A 191 19.71 6.36 5.87
N ARG A 192 18.85 7.20 5.32
CA ARG A 192 18.63 8.57 5.81
C ARG A 192 18.18 8.55 7.27
N ASP A 193 18.84 9.35 8.12
CA ASP A 193 18.40 9.55 9.51
C ASP A 193 17.04 10.24 9.53
N ARG A 194 16.03 9.55 10.06
CA ARG A 194 14.63 9.94 10.02
C ARG A 194 14.21 10.83 11.19
N ARG A 195 14.98 10.82 12.29
CA ARG A 195 14.61 11.47 13.56
C ARG A 195 14.42 12.97 13.43
N SER A 196 15.17 13.61 12.53
CA SER A 196 15.13 15.05 12.29
C SER A 196 14.67 15.42 10.88
N LEU A 197 14.12 14.48 10.10
CA LEU A 197 13.67 14.78 8.73
C LEU A 197 12.59 15.85 8.71
N ILE A 198 11.62 15.75 9.62
CA ILE A 198 10.49 16.68 9.71
C ILE A 198 10.62 17.46 11.01
N ARG A 199 10.97 18.75 10.90
CA ARG A 199 11.02 19.64 12.06
C ARG A 199 9.61 19.85 12.62
N LEU A 200 9.40 19.57 13.90
CA LEU A 200 8.14 19.88 14.57
C LEU A 200 7.83 21.40 14.56
N LEU A 201 6.58 21.77 14.77
CA LEU A 201 6.18 23.16 14.96
C LEU A 201 6.80 23.70 16.26
N GLY A 202 7.33 24.92 16.20
CA GLY A 202 7.78 25.64 17.39
C GLY A 202 6.61 26.21 18.21
N PRO A 203 6.87 26.72 19.43
CA PRO A 203 5.82 27.22 20.33
C PRO A 203 4.91 28.33 19.76
N ASN A 204 5.42 29.10 18.79
CA ASN A 204 4.70 30.21 18.15
C ASN A 204 4.04 29.82 16.81
N GLU A 205 4.25 28.59 16.33
CA GLU A 205 3.66 28.10 15.08
C GLU A 205 2.32 27.42 15.39
N ARG A 206 1.23 27.84 14.72
CA ARG A 206 -0.12 27.34 14.99
C ARG A 206 -0.32 25.92 14.47
N LEU A 207 -0.76 25.00 15.34
CA LEU A 207 -1.23 23.68 14.92
C LEU A 207 -2.48 23.83 14.03
N LEU A 208 -2.46 23.15 12.87
CA LEU A 208 -3.65 23.03 12.02
C LEU A 208 -4.67 22.11 12.68
N ASP A 209 -5.92 22.19 12.25
CA ASP A 209 -6.97 21.30 12.74
C ASP A 209 -6.75 19.86 12.22
N HIS A 210 -6.56 18.93 13.16
CA HIS A 210 -6.45 17.49 12.91
C HIS A 210 -7.54 16.69 13.65
N SER A 211 -8.59 17.37 14.13
CA SER A 211 -9.67 16.74 14.91
C SER A 211 -10.35 15.59 14.16
N GLU A 212 -10.39 15.61 12.83
CA GLU A 212 -10.93 14.52 12.02
C GLU A 212 -10.18 13.18 12.19
N LEU A 213 -8.93 13.22 12.68
CA LEU A 213 -8.12 12.04 12.95
C LEU A 213 -8.33 11.48 14.37
N LYS A 214 -9.09 12.17 15.24
CA LYS A 214 -9.48 11.70 16.57
C LYS A 214 -11.00 11.55 16.66
N PRO A 215 -11.61 10.56 15.99
CA PRO A 215 -13.04 10.35 16.10
C PRO A 215 -13.42 9.99 17.54
N SER A 216 -14.66 10.29 17.93
CA SER A 216 -15.19 10.04 19.28
C SER A 216 -15.16 8.56 19.68
N VAL A 217 -15.19 7.66 18.69
CA VAL A 217 -15.05 6.22 18.87
C VAL A 217 -13.98 5.71 17.92
N ILE A 218 -12.93 5.11 18.48
CA ILE A 218 -11.95 4.32 17.73
C ILE A 218 -12.18 2.86 18.07
N ILE A 219 -12.62 2.11 17.06
CA ILE A 219 -12.80 0.67 17.20
C ILE A 219 -11.41 0.03 17.19
N LYS A 220 -10.90 -0.29 18.39
CA LYS A 220 -9.57 -0.93 18.57
C LYS A 220 -9.61 -2.44 18.30
N ALA A 221 -10.79 -3.07 18.36
CA ALA A 221 -10.99 -4.49 18.07
C ALA A 221 -11.24 -4.75 16.59
N ALA A 222 -10.79 -5.90 16.08
CA ALA A 222 -11.18 -6.33 14.74
C ALA A 222 -12.71 -6.51 14.67
N PRO A 223 -13.36 -6.11 13.56
CA PRO A 223 -14.79 -6.38 13.36
C PRO A 223 -15.05 -7.90 13.37
N PRO A 224 -16.22 -8.36 13.86
CA PRO A 224 -16.64 -9.75 13.76
C PRO A 224 -16.52 -10.29 12.33
N PRO A 225 -16.04 -11.53 12.12
CA PRO A 225 -15.88 -12.12 10.79
C PRO A 225 -17.16 -12.09 9.95
N GLU A 226 -18.34 -12.20 10.57
CA GLU A 226 -19.64 -12.19 9.90
C GLU A 226 -19.93 -10.85 9.22
N LEU A 227 -19.47 -9.74 9.80
CA LEU A 227 -19.60 -8.40 9.20
C LEU A 227 -18.64 -8.21 8.02
N LEU A 228 -17.51 -8.92 8.02
CA LEU A 228 -16.50 -8.85 6.96
C LEU A 228 -16.73 -9.87 5.85
N ALA A 229 -17.44 -10.97 6.13
CA ALA A 229 -17.64 -12.08 5.20
C ALA A 229 -18.19 -11.67 3.81
N PRO A 230 -19.13 -10.71 3.68
CA PRO A 230 -19.62 -10.25 2.38
C PRO A 230 -18.62 -9.43 1.57
N TYR A 231 -17.54 -8.93 2.18
CA TYR A 231 -16.53 -8.13 1.49
C TYR A 231 -15.51 -9.03 0.78
N LYS A 232 -15.36 -8.85 -0.52
CA LYS A 232 -14.49 -9.65 -1.37
C LYS A 232 -13.43 -8.79 -2.06
N TRP A 233 -12.21 -9.29 -2.05
CA TRP A 233 -11.12 -8.76 -2.87
C TRP A 233 -11.32 -9.20 -4.33
N ARG A 234 -11.16 -8.27 -5.29
CA ARG A 234 -11.30 -8.49 -6.73
C ARG A 234 -10.34 -7.60 -7.51
N TYR A 235 -9.67 -8.17 -8.51
CA TYR A 235 -8.82 -7.40 -9.42
C TYR A 235 -9.63 -6.92 -10.63
N TYR A 236 -9.32 -5.72 -11.08
CA TYR A 236 -9.89 -5.12 -12.27
C TYR A 236 -8.79 -4.46 -13.08
N ARG A 237 -9.01 -4.36 -14.38
CA ARG A 237 -8.09 -3.78 -15.35
C ARG A 237 -8.77 -2.63 -16.08
N PHE A 238 -8.02 -1.56 -16.22
CA PHE A 238 -8.33 -0.40 -17.02
C PHE A 238 -7.39 -0.44 -18.23
N PRO A 239 -7.82 -1.01 -19.36
CA PRO A 239 -7.00 -1.07 -20.57
C PRO A 239 -6.63 0.35 -21.06
N SER A 240 -5.63 0.46 -21.94
CA SER A 240 -5.12 1.76 -22.43
C SER A 240 -6.21 2.70 -22.97
N HIS A 241 -7.21 2.15 -23.69
CA HIS A 241 -8.33 2.94 -24.21
C HIS A 241 -9.21 3.52 -23.08
N ALA A 242 -9.46 2.74 -22.01
CA ALA A 242 -10.22 3.19 -20.86
C ALA A 242 -9.46 4.25 -20.07
N VAL A 243 -8.16 4.05 -19.86
CA VAL A 243 -7.26 5.05 -19.24
C VAL A 243 -7.29 6.37 -20.02
N THR A 244 -7.27 6.29 -21.35
CA THR A 244 -7.35 7.46 -22.23
C THR A 244 -8.69 8.15 -22.10
N LYS A 245 -9.81 7.42 -22.22
CA LYS A 245 -11.16 7.99 -22.09
C LYS A 245 -11.41 8.61 -20.71
N ILE A 246 -11.00 7.95 -19.63
CA ILE A 246 -11.10 8.47 -18.25
C ILE A 246 -10.30 9.78 -18.12
N ARG A 247 -9.10 9.83 -18.71
CA ARG A 247 -8.27 11.05 -18.71
C ARG A 247 -8.94 12.17 -19.51
N GLU A 248 -9.52 11.88 -20.67
CA GLU A 248 -10.24 12.87 -21.49
C GLU A 248 -11.47 13.41 -20.75
N MET A 249 -12.27 12.54 -20.15
CA MET A 249 -13.41 12.93 -19.31
C MET A 249 -12.98 13.85 -18.16
N ALA A 250 -11.87 13.54 -17.49
CA ALA A 250 -11.34 14.35 -16.38
C ALA A 250 -10.71 15.68 -16.83
N ASN A 251 -10.30 15.82 -18.09
CA ASN A 251 -9.75 17.06 -18.65
C ASN A 251 -10.77 17.83 -19.51
N SER A 252 -12.02 17.36 -19.58
CA SER A 252 -13.09 18.05 -20.28
C SER A 252 -13.55 19.32 -19.54
N THR A 253 -14.31 20.18 -20.23
CA THR A 253 -14.79 21.48 -19.74
C THR A 253 -16.33 21.57 -19.70
N PRO A 254 -17.02 20.74 -18.88
CA PRO A 254 -18.47 20.81 -18.69
C PRO A 254 -18.91 22.07 -17.90
N GLU A 255 -20.22 22.33 -17.83
CA GLU A 255 -20.78 23.52 -17.15
C GLU A 255 -20.41 23.60 -15.66
N ASP A 256 -20.28 22.46 -14.99
CA ASP A 256 -19.88 22.36 -13.58
C ASP A 256 -18.35 22.33 -13.37
N SER A 257 -17.58 22.51 -14.45
CA SER A 257 -16.12 22.55 -14.37
C SER A 257 -15.66 23.80 -13.63
N GLU A 258 -14.66 23.59 -12.77
CA GLU A 258 -13.97 24.71 -12.16
C GLU A 258 -12.93 25.27 -13.14
N GLN A 259 -12.69 26.59 -13.09
CA GLN A 259 -11.76 27.28 -13.99
C GLN A 259 -10.41 26.51 -14.13
N PRO A 260 -9.81 26.46 -15.34
CA PRO A 260 -8.74 25.55 -15.72
C PRO A 260 -7.37 25.99 -15.19
N THR A 261 -7.27 26.23 -13.89
CA THR A 261 -6.03 26.68 -13.26
C THR A 261 -5.08 25.52 -12.94
N MET A 262 -5.53 24.26 -13.07
CA MET A 262 -4.79 23.11 -12.57
C MET A 262 -4.95 21.85 -13.43
N SER A 263 -3.83 21.27 -13.86
CA SER A 263 -3.83 19.97 -14.53
C SER A 263 -4.08 18.83 -13.53
N VAL A 264 -5.04 17.97 -13.84
CA VAL A 264 -5.33 16.75 -13.08
C VAL A 264 -4.39 15.63 -13.54
N SER A 265 -3.92 14.81 -12.61
CA SER A 265 -3.14 13.62 -12.94
C SER A 265 -4.05 12.45 -13.30
N LEU A 266 -3.50 11.45 -14.00
CA LEU A 266 -4.22 10.20 -14.24
C LEU A 266 -4.70 9.54 -12.93
N ASN A 267 -3.89 9.61 -11.87
CA ASN A 267 -4.27 9.05 -10.59
C ASN A 267 -5.47 9.77 -9.94
N ASP A 268 -5.64 11.08 -10.19
CA ASP A 268 -6.84 11.81 -9.75
C ASP A 268 -8.05 11.37 -10.56
N ALA A 269 -7.89 11.27 -11.88
CA ALA A 269 -8.96 10.87 -12.79
C ALA A 269 -9.50 9.46 -12.49
N ILE A 270 -8.62 8.46 -12.33
CA ILE A 270 -9.03 7.08 -12.02
C ILE A 270 -9.64 7.00 -10.61
N THR A 271 -9.06 7.69 -9.62
CA THR A 271 -9.61 7.67 -8.26
C THR A 271 -11.01 8.30 -8.24
N ALA A 272 -11.18 9.44 -8.91
CA ALA A 272 -12.48 10.11 -9.05
C ALA A 272 -13.49 9.23 -9.79
N PHE A 273 -13.08 8.56 -10.86
CA PHE A 273 -13.92 7.65 -11.62
C PHE A 273 -14.42 6.49 -10.75
N CYS A 274 -13.51 5.82 -10.04
CA CYS A 274 -13.87 4.71 -9.14
C CYS A 274 -14.81 5.17 -8.03
N TRP A 275 -14.48 6.30 -7.38
CA TRP A 275 -15.33 6.86 -6.32
C TRP A 275 -16.72 7.21 -6.82
N GLN A 276 -16.83 7.81 -8.02
CA GLN A 276 -18.10 8.15 -8.64
C GLN A 276 -18.94 6.91 -8.97
N ARG A 277 -18.38 5.92 -9.67
CA ARG A 277 -19.14 4.72 -10.07
C ARG A 277 -19.60 3.89 -8.88
N ILE A 278 -18.73 3.69 -7.89
CA ILE A 278 -19.08 3.02 -6.63
C ILE A 278 -20.16 3.80 -5.87
N THR A 279 -20.09 5.14 -5.87
CA THR A 279 -21.11 5.96 -5.22
C THR A 279 -22.44 5.91 -5.96
N ALA A 280 -22.45 5.87 -7.29
CA ALA A 280 -23.66 5.79 -8.10
C ALA A 280 -24.47 4.52 -7.82
N ILE A 281 -23.82 3.36 -7.80
CA ILE A 281 -24.50 2.09 -7.47
C ILE A 281 -24.97 2.06 -6.02
N ARG A 282 -24.22 2.66 -5.09
CA ARG A 282 -24.62 2.78 -3.68
C ARG A 282 -25.80 3.71 -3.48
N LEU A 283 -25.85 4.84 -4.19
CA LEU A 283 -26.95 5.80 -4.10
C LEU A 283 -28.28 5.16 -4.54
N LYS A 284 -28.28 4.42 -5.65
CA LYS A 284 -29.46 3.67 -6.14
C LYS A 284 -29.99 2.69 -5.08
N ARG A 285 -29.08 2.02 -4.37
CA ARG A 285 -29.42 1.02 -3.33
C ARG A 285 -29.85 1.66 -2.01
N LEU A 286 -29.10 2.64 -1.52
CA LEU A 286 -29.29 3.25 -0.19
C LEU A 286 -30.41 4.29 -0.17
N ARG A 287 -30.70 4.95 -1.30
CA ARG A 287 -31.72 6.01 -1.44
C ARG A 287 -31.58 7.14 -0.41
N THR A 288 -30.33 7.51 -0.10
CA THR A 288 -29.97 8.55 0.86
C THR A 288 -29.10 9.62 0.20
N PRO A 289 -29.67 10.45 -0.69
CA PRO A 289 -28.90 11.41 -1.50
C PRO A 289 -28.05 12.38 -0.67
N SER A 290 -28.50 12.75 0.52
CA SER A 290 -27.80 13.64 1.45
C SER A 290 -26.77 12.95 2.35
N ALA A 291 -26.65 11.62 2.31
CA ALA A 291 -25.62 10.92 3.07
C ALA A 291 -24.22 11.33 2.57
N ILE A 292 -23.26 11.46 3.47
CA ILE A 292 -21.89 11.82 3.12
C ILE A 292 -21.11 10.56 2.75
N SER A 293 -20.40 10.61 1.63
CA SER A 293 -19.31 9.68 1.32
C SER A 293 -17.98 10.39 1.53
N LYS A 294 -17.05 9.70 2.17
CA LYS A 294 -15.66 10.12 2.32
C LYS A 294 -14.76 9.29 1.40
N LEU A 295 -13.94 9.96 0.60
CA LEU A 295 -12.77 9.36 -0.02
C LEU A 295 -11.55 9.56 0.89
N SER A 296 -10.89 8.46 1.27
CA SER A 296 -9.59 8.49 1.97
C SER A 296 -8.49 8.08 1.00
N ARG A 297 -7.57 9.00 0.68
CA ARG A 297 -6.50 8.76 -0.29
C ARG A 297 -5.13 8.82 0.38
N ALA A 298 -4.33 7.77 0.24
CA ALA A 298 -2.94 7.79 0.67
C ALA A 298 -2.10 8.71 -0.24
N VAL A 299 -1.35 9.63 0.36
CA VAL A 299 -0.52 10.62 -0.33
C VAL A 299 0.94 10.45 0.10
N ASP A 300 1.82 10.23 -0.87
CA ASP A 300 3.27 10.23 -0.68
C ASP A 300 3.80 11.67 -0.54
N LEU A 301 4.41 11.97 0.61
CA LEU A 301 4.91 13.29 0.96
C LEU A 301 6.43 13.43 0.77
N ARG A 302 7.12 12.45 0.19
CA ARG A 302 8.58 12.52 -0.08
C ARG A 302 8.97 13.81 -0.79
N ARG A 303 8.20 14.21 -1.80
CA ARG A 303 8.46 15.44 -2.58
C ARG A 303 8.38 16.71 -1.75
N VAL A 304 7.50 16.75 -0.75
CA VAL A 304 7.39 17.89 0.19
C VAL A 304 8.70 18.08 0.95
N MET A 305 9.31 16.96 1.35
CA MET A 305 10.58 16.95 2.08
C MET A 305 11.82 16.86 1.18
N LYS A 306 11.64 17.03 -0.14
CA LYS A 306 12.71 16.91 -1.15
C LYS A 306 13.45 15.57 -1.09
N LEU A 307 12.76 14.52 -0.64
CA LEU A 307 13.26 13.15 -0.63
C LEU A 307 13.06 12.52 -2.01
N SER A 308 14.00 11.68 -2.41
CA SER A 308 13.89 10.90 -3.64
C SER A 308 13.05 9.62 -3.41
N PRO A 309 12.57 8.95 -4.47
CA PRO A 309 11.95 7.63 -4.35
C PRO A 309 12.86 6.55 -3.73
N ALA A 310 14.17 6.82 -3.58
CA ALA A 310 15.09 5.92 -2.89
C ALA A 310 14.92 5.91 -1.35
N TYR A 311 14.17 6.86 -0.78
CA TYR A 311 13.82 6.85 0.64
C TYR A 311 12.88 5.70 0.97
N LEU A 312 13.32 4.80 1.85
CA LEU A 312 12.62 3.55 2.19
C LEU A 312 11.56 3.70 3.29
N GLY A 313 11.65 4.77 4.10
CA GLY A 313 10.82 4.92 5.29
C GLY A 313 9.37 5.25 5.00
N HIS A 314 8.55 5.24 6.04
CA HIS A 314 7.18 5.71 5.96
C HIS A 314 7.16 7.23 5.69
N MET A 315 6.44 7.69 4.66
CA MET A 315 6.24 9.11 4.33
C MET A 315 4.85 9.34 3.72
N VAL A 316 3.83 8.82 4.38
CA VAL A 316 2.44 8.86 3.90
C VAL A 316 1.54 9.62 4.87
N ARG A 317 0.59 10.36 4.31
CA ARG A 317 -0.56 10.91 5.03
C ARG A 317 -1.84 10.58 4.26
N ILE A 318 -2.95 10.38 4.98
CA ILE A 318 -4.26 10.24 4.35
C ILE A 318 -4.87 11.61 4.09
N CYS A 319 -5.28 11.85 2.85
CA CYS A 319 -6.10 12.98 2.42
C CYS A 319 -7.57 12.56 2.40
N ASN A 320 -8.43 13.31 3.09
CA ASN A 320 -9.87 13.04 3.09
C ASN A 320 -10.61 14.06 2.22
N THR A 321 -11.56 13.59 1.41
CA THR A 321 -12.50 14.43 0.66
C THR A 321 -13.92 13.95 0.95
N ARG A 322 -14.85 14.87 1.21
CA ARG A 322 -16.24 14.54 1.59
C ARG A 322 -17.22 15.29 0.70
N LEU A 323 -18.20 14.57 0.20
CA LEU A 323 -19.31 15.10 -0.59
C LEU A 323 -20.55 14.28 -0.27
N THR A 324 -21.74 14.81 -0.58
CA THR A 324 -22.95 13.98 -0.51
C THR A 324 -22.94 12.92 -1.61
N LEU A 325 -23.67 11.81 -1.43
CA LEU A 325 -23.80 10.79 -2.47
C LEU A 325 -24.34 11.40 -3.77
N GLN A 326 -25.32 12.31 -3.67
CA GLN A 326 -25.90 12.98 -4.82
C GLN A 326 -24.87 13.88 -5.53
N ASP A 327 -24.13 14.72 -4.79
CA ASP A 327 -23.13 15.61 -5.37
C ASP A 327 -22.06 14.83 -6.15
N ILE A 328 -21.65 13.65 -5.66
CA ILE A 328 -20.65 12.82 -6.32
C ILE A 328 -21.19 12.27 -7.65
N VAL A 329 -22.44 11.81 -7.66
CA VAL A 329 -23.06 11.21 -8.84
C VAL A 329 -23.36 12.27 -9.91
N ASP A 330 -23.80 13.46 -9.49
CA ASP A 330 -24.16 14.54 -10.41
C ASP A 330 -22.95 15.32 -10.93
N SER A 331 -21.79 15.20 -10.27
CA SER A 331 -20.57 15.88 -10.73
C SER A 331 -20.05 15.31 -12.05
N SER A 332 -19.48 16.15 -12.89
CA SER A 332 -18.58 15.67 -13.92
C SER A 332 -17.30 15.08 -13.33
N LEU A 333 -16.66 14.19 -14.10
CA LEU A 333 -15.36 13.64 -13.70
C LEU A 333 -14.28 14.74 -13.60
N SER A 334 -14.40 15.79 -14.42
CA SER A 334 -13.52 16.96 -14.40
C SER A 334 -13.58 17.69 -13.06
N ARG A 335 -14.80 17.97 -12.56
CA ARG A 335 -15.01 18.58 -11.24
C ARG A 335 -14.45 17.69 -10.12
N LEU A 336 -14.80 16.40 -10.10
CA LEU A 336 -14.33 15.49 -9.05
C LEU A 336 -12.80 15.37 -9.03
N ALA A 337 -12.18 15.13 -10.19
CA ALA A 337 -10.71 15.02 -10.27
C ALA A 337 -10.01 16.30 -9.81
N SER A 338 -10.59 17.47 -10.12
CA SER A 338 -10.07 18.78 -9.68
C SER A 338 -10.19 18.96 -8.16
N LEU A 339 -11.33 18.59 -7.57
CA LEU A 339 -11.53 18.58 -6.12
C LEU A 339 -10.50 17.69 -5.42
N LEU A 340 -10.29 16.47 -5.93
CA LEU A 340 -9.31 15.54 -5.37
C LEU A 340 -7.88 16.09 -5.46
N ARG A 341 -7.53 16.71 -6.60
CA ARG A 341 -6.21 17.31 -6.82
C ARG A 341 -5.96 18.47 -5.85
N ARG A 342 -6.93 19.36 -5.64
CA ARG A 342 -6.81 20.45 -4.66
C ARG A 342 -6.64 19.95 -3.24
N ALA A 343 -7.47 19.01 -2.80
CA ALA A 343 -7.38 18.42 -1.47
C ALA A 343 -5.98 17.84 -1.19
N VAL A 344 -5.40 17.13 -2.17
CA VAL A 344 -4.03 16.62 -2.06
C VAL A 344 -3.01 17.75 -1.93
N GLN A 345 -3.13 18.83 -2.71
CA GLN A 345 -2.19 19.94 -2.65
C GLN A 345 -2.26 20.72 -1.33
N GLU A 346 -3.45 20.89 -0.76
CA GLU A 346 -3.65 21.56 0.53
C GLU A 346 -2.88 20.87 1.66
N ILE A 347 -2.73 19.54 1.61
CA ILE A 347 -1.95 18.78 2.59
C ILE A 347 -0.49 18.55 2.16
N SER A 348 -0.15 18.76 0.89
CA SER A 348 1.17 18.49 0.31
C SER A 348 2.09 19.71 0.33
N ASN A 349 2.22 20.33 1.49
CA ASN A 349 3.20 21.39 1.74
C ASN A 349 3.90 21.20 3.09
N GLU A 350 5.06 21.82 3.24
CA GLU A 350 5.93 21.59 4.40
C GLU A 350 5.23 21.96 5.71
N TYR A 351 4.50 23.08 5.75
CA TYR A 351 3.80 23.52 6.96
C TYR A 351 2.70 22.52 7.38
N ALA A 352 1.88 22.06 6.43
CA ALA A 352 0.82 21.09 6.68
C ALA A 352 1.38 19.74 7.16
N LEU A 353 2.50 19.29 6.60
CA LEU A 353 3.20 18.08 7.05
C LEU A 353 3.77 18.26 8.45
N ARG A 354 4.53 19.33 8.71
CA ARG A 354 5.09 19.62 10.03
C ARG A 354 4.02 19.71 11.11
N SER A 355 2.88 20.32 10.79
CA SER A 355 1.70 20.36 11.65
C SER A 355 1.14 18.96 11.95
N TYR A 356 0.97 18.11 10.94
CA TYR A 356 0.52 16.72 11.11
C TYR A 356 1.48 15.90 11.98
N VAL A 357 2.78 15.99 11.72
CA VAL A 357 3.79 15.27 12.51
C VAL A 357 3.82 15.79 13.96
N THR A 358 3.68 17.09 14.17
CA THR A 358 3.61 17.67 15.52
C THR A 358 2.39 17.18 16.29
N PHE A 359 1.23 17.09 15.61
CA PHE A 359 0.02 16.52 16.19
C PHE A 359 0.24 15.07 16.64
N ILE A 360 0.84 14.22 15.81
CA ILE A 360 1.16 12.82 16.21
C ILE A 360 2.17 12.78 17.36
N ALA A 361 3.23 13.60 17.30
CA ALA A 361 4.26 13.64 18.33
C ALA A 361 3.71 14.08 19.69
N ALA A 362 2.75 15.00 19.70
CA ALA A 362 2.12 15.53 20.90
C ALA A 362 1.11 14.57 21.53
N GLU A 363 0.66 13.53 20.80
CA GLU A 363 -0.28 12.54 21.32
C GLU A 363 0.47 11.43 22.12
N PRO A 364 0.25 11.31 23.44
CA PRO A 364 0.89 10.28 24.25
C PRO A 364 0.41 8.89 23.86
N ASP A 365 -0.90 8.72 23.70
CA ASP A 365 -1.52 7.49 23.22
C ASP A 365 -1.96 7.62 21.76
N LYS A 366 -1.07 7.24 20.84
CA LYS A 366 -1.35 7.29 19.40
C LYS A 366 -2.38 6.26 18.96
N SER A 367 -2.83 5.36 19.84
CA SER A 367 -3.99 4.49 19.55
C SER A 367 -5.30 5.29 19.51
N ASP A 368 -5.28 6.54 19.95
CA ASP A 368 -6.39 7.49 19.84
C ASP A 368 -6.36 8.30 18.54
N ILE A 369 -5.47 7.95 17.59
CA ILE A 369 -5.40 8.53 16.25
C ILE A 369 -5.84 7.48 15.22
N ALA A 370 -6.92 7.76 14.52
CA ALA A 370 -7.35 7.00 13.35
C ALA A 370 -6.59 7.49 12.10
N TYR A 371 -5.82 6.60 11.45
CA TYR A 371 -4.92 6.94 10.33
C TYR A 371 -5.57 7.77 9.20
N GLY A 372 -6.83 7.47 8.86
CA GLY A 372 -7.63 8.23 7.91
C GLY A 372 -8.88 8.89 8.51
N GLY A 373 -8.99 8.97 9.83
CA GLY A 373 -10.21 9.39 10.53
C GLY A 373 -11.33 8.35 10.51
N SER A 374 -12.52 8.70 11.00
CA SER A 374 -13.72 7.84 11.01
C SER A 374 -14.07 7.32 9.62
N PHE A 375 -14.40 6.03 9.48
CA PHE A 375 -14.69 5.41 8.19
C PHE A 375 -16.02 4.66 8.22
N ASN A 376 -16.90 4.93 7.25
CA ASN A 376 -18.17 4.24 7.06
C ASN A 376 -18.11 3.31 5.84
N PRO A 377 -18.02 1.99 6.00
CA PRO A 377 -17.87 1.07 4.88
C PRO A 377 -19.14 0.91 4.01
N GLN A 378 -20.25 1.58 4.35
CA GLN A 378 -21.44 1.64 3.50
C GLN A 378 -21.37 2.76 2.44
N THR A 379 -20.64 3.84 2.73
CA THR A 379 -20.60 5.05 1.89
C THR A 379 -19.19 5.38 1.42
N ASP A 380 -18.18 5.11 2.23
CA ASP A 380 -16.82 5.59 2.03
C ASP A 380 -16.01 4.69 1.10
N PHE A 381 -14.94 5.24 0.57
CA PHE A 381 -13.99 4.55 -0.31
C PHE A 381 -12.56 4.95 0.07
N SER A 382 -11.63 4.01 0.02
CA SER A 382 -10.22 4.26 0.31
C SER A 382 -9.34 3.87 -0.86
N CYS A 383 -8.34 4.69 -1.17
CA CYS A 383 -7.42 4.49 -2.29
C CYS A 383 -5.97 4.69 -1.87
N SER A 384 -5.18 3.63 -2.06
CA SER A 384 -3.72 3.67 -2.01
C SER A 384 -3.17 3.39 -3.40
N SER A 385 -2.33 4.27 -3.94
CA SER A 385 -1.94 4.20 -5.34
C SER A 385 -0.43 4.28 -5.51
N ILE A 386 0.09 3.28 -6.20
CA ILE A 386 1.47 3.12 -6.66
C ILE A 386 1.55 3.28 -8.19
N ALA A 387 0.61 4.04 -8.77
CA ALA A 387 0.46 4.26 -10.21
C ALA A 387 1.72 4.83 -10.93
N HIS A 388 2.74 5.24 -10.19
CA HIS A 388 4.00 5.76 -10.70
C HIS A 388 5.11 4.72 -10.76
N VAL A 389 4.90 3.52 -10.21
CA VAL A 389 5.92 2.48 -10.08
C VAL A 389 5.92 1.56 -11.30
N LYS A 390 7.12 1.13 -11.72
CA LYS A 390 7.31 0.12 -12.78
C LYS A 390 8.06 -1.07 -12.22
N ALA A 391 7.72 -2.27 -12.71
CA ALA A 391 8.46 -3.47 -12.39
C ALA A 391 9.88 -3.41 -13.00
N PRO A 392 10.94 -3.73 -12.22
CA PRO A 392 12.28 -3.84 -12.75
C PRO A 392 12.48 -5.16 -13.51
N ASP A 393 13.60 -5.26 -14.22
CA ASP A 393 14.12 -6.54 -14.71
C ASP A 393 14.94 -7.24 -13.60
N PHE A 394 14.65 -8.50 -13.31
CA PHE A 394 15.26 -9.24 -12.19
C PHE A 394 16.46 -10.09 -12.64
N GLY A 395 17.11 -9.73 -13.76
CA GLY A 395 18.33 -10.38 -14.23
C GLY A 395 18.10 -11.85 -14.58
N PRO A 396 18.76 -12.81 -13.90
CA PRO A 396 18.60 -14.25 -14.19
C PRO A 396 17.15 -14.76 -14.11
N LEU A 397 16.29 -14.10 -13.33
CA LEU A 397 14.86 -14.43 -13.22
C LEU A 397 14.00 -13.78 -14.31
N GLY A 398 14.56 -12.82 -15.07
CA GLY A 398 13.87 -12.08 -16.12
C GLY A 398 12.78 -11.14 -15.61
N LYS A 399 11.77 -10.91 -16.44
CA LYS A 399 10.58 -10.14 -16.06
C LYS A 399 9.56 -11.05 -15.37
N PRO A 400 8.88 -10.58 -14.32
CA PRO A 400 7.83 -11.35 -13.68
C PRO A 400 6.65 -11.53 -14.63
N GLY A 401 5.97 -12.66 -14.53
CA GLY A 401 4.70 -12.90 -15.22
C GLY A 401 3.56 -12.12 -14.58
N LEU A 402 3.58 -12.01 -13.24
CA LEU A 402 2.57 -11.31 -12.44
C LEU A 402 3.24 -10.58 -11.26
N MET A 403 2.64 -9.46 -10.85
CA MET A 403 2.88 -8.81 -9.56
C MET A 403 1.52 -8.56 -8.90
N ARG A 404 1.33 -9.10 -7.70
CA ARG A 404 0.04 -9.11 -7.02
C ARG A 404 0.24 -8.87 -5.52
N ARG A 405 -0.76 -8.31 -4.85
CA ARG A 405 -0.91 -8.47 -3.40
C ARG A 405 -1.52 -9.85 -3.12
N PRO A 406 -0.93 -10.69 -2.26
CA PRO A 406 -1.59 -11.91 -1.81
C PRO A 406 -2.93 -11.60 -1.11
N THR A 407 -3.84 -12.57 -1.12
CA THR A 407 -5.18 -12.40 -0.58
C THR A 407 -5.22 -12.73 0.91
N PHE A 408 -5.38 -11.70 1.72
CA PHE A 408 -5.59 -11.79 3.16
C PHE A 408 -7.04 -11.44 3.51
N GLY A 409 -7.33 -11.27 4.80
CA GLY A 409 -8.66 -10.89 5.28
C GLY A 409 -9.23 -9.63 4.59
N PRO A 410 -10.56 -9.44 4.61
CA PRO A 410 -11.19 -8.30 3.96
C PRO A 410 -10.76 -6.99 4.61
N LEU A 411 -10.57 -5.95 3.79
CA LEU A 411 -10.42 -4.57 4.25
C LEU A 411 -11.49 -3.72 3.55
N PRO A 412 -12.70 -3.60 4.15
CA PRO A 412 -13.86 -3.00 3.50
C PRO A 412 -13.56 -1.67 2.80
N CYS A 413 -13.94 -1.60 1.53
CA CYS A 413 -13.85 -0.42 0.67
C CYS A 413 -12.42 0.10 0.40
N SER A 414 -11.39 -0.66 0.74
CA SER A 414 -10.01 -0.34 0.39
C SER A 414 -9.70 -0.71 -1.05
N SER A 415 -8.80 0.07 -1.64
CA SER A 415 -8.30 -0.17 -2.99
C SER A 415 -6.81 0.07 -3.13
N TYR A 416 -6.21 -0.69 -4.04
CA TYR A 416 -4.82 -0.51 -4.46
C TYR A 416 -4.77 -0.33 -5.97
N ILE A 417 -4.13 0.73 -6.46
CA ILE A 417 -4.03 1.03 -7.90
C ILE A 417 -2.56 0.99 -8.34
N ALA A 418 -2.28 0.28 -9.42
CA ALA A 418 -0.95 0.12 -9.99
C ALA A 418 -0.99 0.13 -11.52
N PRO A 419 0.11 0.41 -12.22
CA PRO A 419 0.17 0.21 -13.67
C PRO A 419 0.01 -1.28 -13.99
N MET A 420 -0.52 -1.57 -15.18
CA MET A 420 -0.44 -2.92 -15.71
C MET A 420 1.03 -3.35 -15.81
N LEU A 421 1.32 -4.58 -15.41
CA LEU A 421 2.67 -5.13 -15.51
C LEU A 421 3.12 -5.25 -16.98
N HIS A 422 2.19 -5.65 -17.85
CA HIS A 422 2.41 -5.82 -19.28
C HIS A 422 1.48 -4.88 -20.06
N GLY A 423 2.01 -4.18 -21.05
CA GLY A 423 1.25 -3.26 -21.90
C GLY A 423 1.00 -1.89 -21.27
N GLU A 424 0.04 -1.17 -21.84
CA GLU A 424 -0.37 0.16 -21.38
C GLU A 424 -1.74 0.06 -20.70
N GLY A 425 -1.85 0.62 -19.49
CA GLY A 425 -3.08 0.59 -18.71
C GLY A 425 -2.81 0.56 -17.22
N MET A 426 -3.87 0.37 -16.44
CA MET A 426 -3.83 0.29 -14.98
C MET A 426 -4.55 -0.96 -14.50
N GLU A 427 -4.16 -1.48 -13.33
CA GLU A 427 -4.91 -2.49 -12.59
C GLU A 427 -5.28 -1.92 -11.22
N ALA A 428 -6.43 -2.35 -10.71
CA ALA A 428 -6.86 -2.03 -9.36
C ALA A 428 -7.34 -3.27 -8.63
N LEU A 429 -6.97 -3.38 -7.36
CA LEU A 429 -7.49 -4.37 -6.43
C LEU A 429 -8.50 -3.68 -5.53
N PHE A 430 -9.76 -4.08 -5.55
CA PHE A 430 -10.82 -3.53 -4.69
C PHE A 430 -11.30 -4.57 -3.68
N CYS A 431 -11.53 -4.17 -2.43
CA CYS A 431 -12.30 -4.94 -1.46
C CYS A 431 -13.68 -4.31 -1.32
N LEU A 432 -14.68 -4.86 -1.99
CA LEU A 432 -16.04 -4.32 -1.99
C LEU A 432 -17.02 -5.35 -1.45
N HIS A 433 -18.16 -4.87 -0.96
CA HIS A 433 -19.27 -5.74 -0.61
C HIS A 433 -19.74 -6.47 -1.87
N GLU A 434 -20.16 -7.74 -1.76
CA GLU A 434 -20.63 -8.54 -2.90
C GLU A 434 -21.74 -7.84 -3.72
N ASN A 435 -22.76 -7.29 -3.05
CA ASN A 435 -23.78 -6.46 -3.70
C ASN A 435 -23.21 -5.27 -4.49
N ASP A 436 -22.13 -4.64 -4.02
CA ASP A 436 -21.51 -3.54 -4.77
C ASP A 436 -20.75 -4.07 -6.01
N ILE A 437 -20.14 -5.25 -5.91
CA ILE A 437 -19.47 -5.93 -7.03
C ILE A 437 -20.48 -6.32 -8.11
N GLU A 438 -21.60 -6.92 -7.72
CA GLU A 438 -22.68 -7.32 -8.62
C GLU A 438 -23.30 -6.09 -9.31
N ALA A 439 -23.60 -5.02 -8.56
CA ALA A 439 -24.16 -3.81 -9.14
C ALA A 439 -23.17 -3.07 -10.07
N LEU A 440 -21.86 -3.09 -9.79
CA LEU A 440 -20.85 -2.57 -10.71
C LEU A 440 -20.76 -3.40 -11.99
N ALA A 441 -20.95 -4.72 -11.89
CA ALA A 441 -20.97 -5.59 -13.06
C ALA A 441 -22.16 -5.30 -13.99
N GLU A 442 -23.20 -4.60 -13.53
CA GLU A 442 -24.35 -4.14 -14.32
C GLU A 442 -24.25 -2.65 -14.74
N ASP A 443 -23.24 -1.92 -14.26
CA ASP A 443 -23.08 -0.51 -14.53
C ASP A 443 -22.47 -0.28 -15.93
N GLU A 444 -23.24 0.29 -16.86
CA GLU A 444 -22.86 0.43 -18.28
C GLU A 444 -21.51 1.12 -18.49
N VAL A 445 -21.25 2.21 -17.76
CA VAL A 445 -19.98 2.96 -17.86
C VAL A 445 -18.82 2.16 -17.30
N TRP A 446 -19.04 1.40 -16.22
CA TRP A 446 -18.04 0.50 -15.66
C TRP A 446 -17.73 -0.65 -16.62
N GLN A 447 -18.74 -1.31 -17.17
CA GLN A 447 -18.59 -2.39 -18.15
C GLN A 447 -17.82 -1.94 -19.39
N GLU A 448 -18.04 -0.71 -19.86
CA GLU A 448 -17.33 -0.17 -21.02
C GLU A 448 -15.83 0.02 -20.77
N LEU A 449 -15.45 0.36 -19.53
CA LEU A 449 -14.09 0.84 -19.22
C LEU A 449 -13.26 -0.07 -18.32
N VAL A 450 -13.88 -1.07 -17.72
CA VAL A 450 -13.24 -1.87 -16.68
C VAL A 450 -13.46 -3.35 -16.92
N GLU A 451 -12.36 -4.07 -17.08
CA GLU A 451 -12.33 -5.52 -17.23
C GLU A 451 -12.12 -6.16 -15.85
N TYR A 452 -12.91 -7.18 -15.51
CA TYR A 452 -12.72 -7.93 -14.28
C TYR A 452 -11.68 -9.05 -14.47
N ILE A 453 -10.75 -9.21 -13.52
CA ILE A 453 -9.73 -10.27 -13.50
C ILE A 453 -10.11 -11.32 -12.44
N GLY A 454 -10.65 -12.45 -12.89
CA GLY A 454 -10.82 -13.66 -12.08
C GLY A 454 -12.04 -14.49 -12.41
#